data_AF-X0Y062-F1
#
_entry.id   AF-X0Y062-F1
#
_cell.length_a   1.000
_cell.length_b   1.000
_cell.length_c   1.000
_cell.angle_alpha   90.00
_cell.angle_beta   90.00
_cell.angle_gamma   90.00
#
_symmetry.space_group_name_H-M   'P 1'
#
loop_
_entity.id
_entity.type
_entity.pdbx_description
1 polymer ?
#
loop_
_entity_poly.entity_id
_entity_poly.type
_entity_poly.pdbx_seq_one_letter_code
_entity_poly.pdbx_strand_id
1 'polypeptide(L)'
;MNEPANQPPLAWGTSRFRGHSLWLSLALVALGLLIGAALYGVLSPSEQTDTHREHDAMAKHMGQPVPEAGPRQLAMTQAARMLAEVAVEPVARMHLWHEVRLDGKIAFNETLVTYLTAWVPGRIDDLYVDFTGVRVRQGDHMVKLYSPELISAQAELIRSWEALQEAQKRLETSSSEFLQGQVDDSQRNLESAREKLRLLGLTQEQIDE
;
A
#
# COMPACT_ATOMS: atom_id res chain seq x y z
N MET A 1 -18.62 -12.11 -37.09
CA MET A 1 -19.16 -10.86 -37.65
C MET A 1 -19.41 -9.91 -36.47
N ASN A 2 -18.67 -8.84 -36.20
CA ASN A 2 -17.68 -8.09 -36.97
C ASN A 2 -16.65 -7.46 -36.00
N GLU A 3 -15.38 -7.70 -36.26
CA GLU A 3 -14.31 -6.68 -36.19
C GLU A 3 -14.07 -6.28 -37.66
N PRO A 4 -13.63 -5.04 -38.00
CA PRO A 4 -12.24 -4.67 -37.72
C PRO A 4 -11.95 -3.17 -37.53
N ALA A 5 -10.82 -2.85 -36.90
CA ALA A 5 -9.85 -1.79 -37.26
C ALA A 5 -9.02 -1.46 -36.00
N ASN A 6 -7.86 -2.10 -35.82
CA ASN A 6 -6.55 -1.70 -36.35
C ASN A 6 -6.02 -0.36 -35.79
N GLN A 7 -4.92 -0.50 -35.06
CA GLN A 7 -4.19 0.42 -34.16
C GLN A 7 -3.56 1.64 -34.85
N PRO A 8 -2.99 2.62 -34.11
CA PRO A 8 -1.57 2.54 -33.69
C PRO A 8 -1.26 3.15 -32.28
N PRO A 9 -0.01 3.08 -31.76
CA PRO A 9 0.28 3.14 -30.33
C PRO A 9 0.38 4.57 -29.78
N LEU A 10 0.10 4.72 -28.48
CA LEU A 10 0.25 5.96 -27.72
C LEU A 10 1.75 6.28 -27.56
N ALA A 11 2.29 7.00 -28.54
CA ALA A 11 3.57 7.68 -28.47
C ALA A 11 3.49 8.81 -27.43
N TRP A 12 4.45 8.82 -26.51
CA TRP A 12 4.66 9.91 -25.56
C TRP A 12 4.79 11.25 -26.29
N GLY A 13 3.97 12.21 -25.88
CA GLY A 13 3.99 13.57 -26.39
C GLY A 13 5.33 14.23 -26.09
N THR A 14 6.07 14.56 -27.15
CA THR A 14 7.20 15.48 -27.11
C THR A 14 6.64 16.90 -27.16
N SER A 15 6.77 17.66 -26.08
CA SER A 15 6.59 19.10 -26.12
C SER A 15 7.87 19.72 -26.70
N ARG A 16 7.76 20.22 -27.92
CA ARG A 16 8.77 21.07 -28.57
C ARG A 16 8.16 22.45 -28.77
N PHE A 17 8.98 23.49 -28.54
CA PHE A 17 8.74 24.92 -28.75
C PHE A 17 7.99 25.65 -27.62
N ARG A 18 8.39 26.82 -27.12
CA ARG A 18 9.46 27.76 -27.50
C ARG A 18 9.65 28.72 -26.30
N GLY A 19 10.89 29.01 -25.92
CA GLY A 19 11.19 29.97 -24.86
C GLY A 19 12.68 30.21 -24.63
N HIS A 20 13.50 30.13 -25.68
CA HIS A 20 14.85 30.65 -25.64
C HIS A 20 14.79 32.13 -25.99
N SER A 21 15.20 32.99 -25.04
CA SER A 21 16.11 34.12 -25.25
C SER A 21 15.88 35.13 -24.14
N LEU A 22 16.65 35.07 -23.04
CA LEU A 22 16.88 36.22 -22.15
C LEU A 22 18.01 35.99 -21.12
N TRP A 23 18.57 34.78 -21.01
CA TRP A 23 19.74 34.52 -20.14
C TRP A 23 21.09 34.45 -20.86
N LEU A 24 21.13 34.62 -22.18
CA LEU A 24 22.38 34.61 -22.96
C LEU A 24 23.01 35.99 -23.19
N SER A 25 22.34 37.09 -22.79
CA SER A 25 22.89 38.44 -22.91
C SER A 25 23.76 38.87 -21.71
N LEU A 26 23.61 38.25 -20.53
CA LEU A 26 24.48 38.57 -19.37
C LEU A 26 25.83 37.85 -19.43
N ALA A 27 25.92 36.71 -20.11
CA ALA A 27 27.17 35.97 -20.29
C ALA A 27 28.15 36.66 -21.27
N LEU A 28 27.65 37.45 -22.22
CA LEU A 28 28.49 38.17 -23.19
C LEU A 28 29.10 39.47 -22.65
N VAL A 29 28.48 40.12 -21.66
CA VAL A 29 29.09 41.29 -21.00
C VAL A 29 30.18 40.84 -20.02
N ALA A 30 30.02 39.70 -19.34
CA ALA A 30 31.05 39.12 -18.49
C ALA A 30 32.27 38.61 -19.29
N LEU A 31 32.05 38.07 -20.50
CA LEU A 31 33.14 37.64 -21.39
C LEU A 31 33.89 38.84 -22.02
N GLY A 32 33.19 39.93 -22.33
CA GLY A 32 33.79 41.17 -22.83
C GLY A 32 34.68 41.89 -21.81
N LEU A 33 34.31 41.86 -20.53
CA LEU A 33 35.14 42.40 -19.43
C LEU A 33 36.38 41.55 -19.16
N LEU A 34 36.31 40.22 -19.38
CA LEU A 34 37.46 39.33 -19.28
C LEU A 34 38.45 39.51 -20.45
N ILE A 35 37.97 39.76 -21.67
CA ILE A 35 38.85 40.02 -22.83
C ILE A 35 39.43 41.45 -22.77
N GLY A 36 38.69 42.44 -22.26
CA GLY A 36 39.19 43.81 -22.05
C GLY A 36 40.31 43.89 -21.00
N ALA A 37 40.20 43.16 -19.89
CA ALA A 37 41.29 43.03 -18.91
C ALA A 37 42.50 42.27 -19.48
N ALA A 38 42.25 41.27 -20.33
CA ALA A 38 43.32 40.53 -21.02
C ALA A 38 44.04 41.37 -22.09
N LEU A 39 43.41 42.40 -22.69
CA LEU A 39 44.04 43.29 -23.67
C LEU A 39 44.69 44.54 -23.04
N TYR A 40 44.19 45.02 -21.89
CA TYR A 40 44.85 46.10 -21.13
C TYR A 40 46.13 45.62 -20.41
N GLY A 41 46.28 44.29 -20.19
CA GLY A 41 47.51 43.68 -19.71
C GLY A 41 48.62 43.55 -20.78
N VAL A 42 48.36 43.92 -22.03
CA VAL A 42 49.31 43.78 -23.16
C VAL A 42 50.10 45.08 -23.44
N LEU A 43 49.98 46.07 -22.54
CA LEU A 43 50.89 47.21 -22.49
C LEU A 43 51.22 47.58 -21.04
N SER A 44 51.39 46.58 -20.17
CA SER A 44 52.23 46.75 -18.99
C SER A 44 53.69 46.54 -19.41
N PRO A 45 54.65 47.28 -18.82
CA PRO A 45 56.06 46.89 -18.93
C PRO A 45 56.13 45.43 -18.51
N SER A 46 56.78 44.57 -19.29
CA SER A 46 57.07 43.22 -18.86
C SER A 46 57.94 43.34 -17.62
N GLU A 47 57.33 43.30 -16.43
CA GLU A 47 58.02 42.82 -15.25
C GLU A 47 58.46 41.43 -15.64
N GLN A 48 59.75 41.35 -15.96
CA GLN A 48 60.50 40.14 -16.14
C GLN A 48 60.11 39.27 -14.96
N THR A 49 59.20 38.31 -15.18
CA THR A 49 58.97 37.24 -14.23
C THR A 49 60.31 36.55 -14.18
N ASP A 50 61.13 36.97 -13.22
CA ASP A 50 62.40 36.35 -12.92
C ASP A 50 62.08 34.87 -12.81
N THR A 51 62.45 34.10 -13.83
CA THR A 51 62.45 32.65 -13.74
C THR A 51 63.31 32.25 -12.53
N HIS A 52 64.28 33.10 -12.16
CA HIS A 52 64.94 33.07 -10.87
C HIS A 52 63.99 33.20 -9.66
N ARG A 53 63.00 34.11 -9.61
CA ARG A 53 62.05 34.21 -8.48
C ARG A 53 61.12 33.00 -8.37
N GLU A 54 60.69 32.40 -9.48
CA GLU A 54 59.85 31.19 -9.43
C GLU A 54 60.65 29.92 -9.11
N HIS A 55 61.87 29.78 -9.67
CA HIS A 55 62.79 28.70 -9.31
C HIS A 55 63.25 28.83 -7.85
N ASP A 56 63.50 30.06 -7.37
CA ASP A 56 63.82 30.35 -5.96
C ASP A 56 62.60 30.13 -5.06
N ALA A 57 61.38 30.44 -5.53
CA ALA A 57 60.15 30.15 -4.80
C ALA A 57 59.88 28.65 -4.70
N MET A 58 60.11 27.85 -5.76
CA MET A 58 60.00 26.39 -5.68
C MET A 58 61.09 25.77 -4.78
N ALA A 59 62.34 26.21 -4.92
CA ALA A 59 63.45 25.78 -4.05
C ALA A 59 63.19 26.13 -2.57
N LYS A 60 62.56 27.27 -2.30
CA LYS A 60 62.19 27.72 -0.96
C LYS A 60 61.16 26.82 -0.27
N HIS A 61 60.40 26.00 -1.00
CA HIS A 61 59.38 25.09 -0.43
C HIS A 61 59.82 23.62 -0.39
N MET A 62 60.86 23.21 -1.13
CA MET A 62 61.39 21.83 -1.14
C MET A 62 62.24 21.47 0.09
N GLY A 63 62.74 22.46 0.83
CA GLY A 63 63.52 22.29 2.05
C GLY A 63 62.84 22.77 3.33
N GLN A 64 61.53 23.04 3.31
CA GLN A 64 60.83 23.53 4.50
C GLN A 64 60.64 22.41 5.51
N PRO A 65 60.92 22.65 6.80
CA PRO A 65 60.62 21.68 7.84
C PRO A 65 59.11 21.43 7.87
N VAL A 66 58.72 20.17 8.04
CA VAL A 66 57.32 19.81 8.29
C VAL A 66 56.87 20.55 9.56
N PRO A 67 55.78 21.33 9.52
CA PRO A 67 55.32 22.03 10.71
C PRO A 67 55.01 21.02 11.84
N GLU A 68 55.30 21.39 13.08
CA GLU A 68 55.06 20.52 14.22
C GLU A 68 53.55 20.24 14.36
N ALA A 69 53.19 18.95 14.40
CA ALA A 69 51.81 18.50 14.47
C ALA A 69 51.52 17.86 15.83
N GLY A 70 50.35 18.14 16.39
CA GLY A 70 49.89 17.45 17.59
C GLY A 70 49.67 15.94 17.35
N PRO A 71 49.45 15.14 18.41
CA PRO A 71 49.37 13.67 18.33
C PRO A 71 48.22 13.12 17.46
N ARG A 72 47.34 13.97 16.92
CA ARG A 72 46.22 13.62 16.03
C ARG A 72 46.13 14.52 14.79
N GLN A 73 47.24 15.15 14.41
CA GLN A 73 47.33 16.00 13.23
C GLN A 73 48.40 15.46 12.30
N LEU A 74 48.13 15.51 11.00
CA LEU A 74 49.12 15.26 9.97
C LEU A 74 49.54 16.61 9.39
N ALA A 75 50.80 16.97 9.57
CA ALA A 75 51.39 18.13 8.92
C ALA A 75 52.10 17.71 7.63
N MET A 76 51.98 18.55 6.61
CA MET A 76 52.60 18.34 5.31
C MET A 76 53.12 19.66 4.77
N THR A 77 54.26 19.62 4.08
CA THR A 77 54.79 20.76 3.33
C THR A 77 53.92 21.01 2.10
N GLN A 78 53.99 22.22 1.54
CA GLN A 78 53.22 22.56 0.34
C GLN A 78 53.57 21.63 -0.84
N ALA A 79 54.84 21.30 -1.02
CA ALA A 79 55.28 20.34 -2.05
C ALA A 79 54.70 18.94 -1.82
N ALA A 80 54.69 18.45 -0.58
CA ALA A 80 54.12 17.15 -0.23
C ALA A 80 52.60 17.10 -0.45
N ARG A 81 51.87 18.19 -0.16
CA ARG A 81 50.43 18.29 -0.41
C ARG A 81 50.11 18.22 -1.91
N MET A 82 50.91 18.91 -2.73
CA MET A 82 50.71 18.94 -4.19
C MET A 82 51.02 17.57 -4.82
N LEU A 83 52.08 16.89 -4.38
CA LEU A 83 52.42 15.54 -4.84
C LEU A 83 51.41 14.48 -4.39
N ALA A 84 50.74 14.70 -3.26
CA ALA A 84 49.73 13.78 -2.71
C ALA A 84 48.32 14.01 -3.29
N GLU A 85 48.12 14.99 -4.18
CA GLU A 85 46.86 15.29 -4.87
C GLU A 85 45.63 15.40 -3.95
N VAL A 86 45.81 16.02 -2.78
CA VAL A 86 44.75 16.11 -1.77
C VAL A 86 43.62 17.03 -2.24
N ALA A 87 42.42 16.47 -2.42
CA ALA A 87 41.17 17.20 -2.67
C ALA A 87 40.32 17.31 -1.40
N VAL A 88 39.69 18.46 -1.19
CA VAL A 88 38.79 18.71 -0.04
C VAL A 88 37.49 19.34 -0.50
N GLU A 89 36.40 18.96 0.15
CA GLU A 89 35.08 19.57 -0.03
C GLU A 89 34.53 19.98 1.36
N PRO A 90 33.94 21.17 1.52
CA PRO A 90 33.39 21.59 2.80
C PRO A 90 32.22 20.69 3.23
N VAL A 91 32.21 20.30 4.50
CA VAL A 91 31.12 19.50 5.06
C VAL A 91 29.83 20.32 5.05
N ALA A 92 28.85 19.88 4.27
CA ALA A 92 27.52 20.47 4.20
C ALA A 92 26.46 19.47 4.67
N ARG A 93 25.45 19.96 5.40
CA ARG A 93 24.24 19.17 5.64
C ARG A 93 23.34 19.30 4.43
N MET A 94 22.91 18.17 3.88
CA MET A 94 21.96 18.12 2.76
C MET A 94 20.98 16.96 2.93
N HIS A 95 19.80 17.09 2.33
CA HIS A 95 18.88 15.96 2.18
C HIS A 95 19.33 15.13 0.99
N LEU A 96 19.73 13.89 1.26
CA LEU A 96 20.04 12.90 0.23
C LEU A 96 18.79 12.09 -0.06
N TRP A 97 18.54 11.88 -1.35
CA TRP A 97 17.51 10.97 -1.84
C TRP A 97 18.19 9.91 -2.67
N HIS A 98 17.78 8.66 -2.51
CA HIS A 98 18.25 7.55 -3.33
C HIS A 98 17.03 6.84 -3.89
N GLU A 99 17.01 6.63 -5.20
CA GLU A 99 15.93 5.90 -5.86
C GLU A 99 16.15 4.40 -5.67
N VAL A 100 15.17 3.72 -5.06
CA VAL A 100 15.18 2.26 -4.91
C VAL A 100 14.07 1.68 -5.76
N ARG A 101 14.43 0.74 -6.63
CA ARG A 101 13.45 0.01 -7.44
C ARG A 101 13.03 -1.25 -6.70
N LEU A 102 11.73 -1.34 -6.42
CA LEU A 102 11.11 -2.48 -5.76
C LEU A 102 10.16 -3.17 -6.74
N ASP A 103 10.18 -4.50 -6.75
CA ASP A 103 9.17 -5.32 -7.39
C ASP A 103 8.02 -5.62 -6.42
N GLY A 104 6.80 -5.67 -6.95
CA GLY A 104 5.59 -5.90 -6.18
C GLY A 104 4.70 -6.93 -6.88
N LYS A 105 3.83 -7.57 -6.10
CA LYS A 105 2.81 -8.49 -6.60
C LYS A 105 1.43 -7.91 -6.33
N ILE A 106 0.50 -8.16 -7.25
CA ILE A 106 -0.92 -7.88 -7.01
C ILE A 106 -1.46 -9.02 -6.17
N ALA A 107 -1.81 -8.72 -4.92
CA ALA A 107 -2.42 -9.66 -4.00
C ALA A 107 -3.93 -9.41 -3.91
N PHE A 108 -4.68 -10.42 -3.46
CA PHE A 108 -6.08 -10.23 -3.12
C PHE A 108 -6.21 -9.24 -1.96
N ASN A 109 -7.27 -8.44 -1.99
CA ASN A 109 -7.62 -7.64 -0.83
C ASN A 109 -8.24 -8.56 0.23
N GLU A 110 -7.46 -8.95 1.24
CA GLU A 110 -7.89 -9.84 2.32
C GLU A 110 -9.09 -9.29 3.10
N THR A 111 -9.33 -7.97 3.09
CA THR A 111 -10.50 -7.37 3.75
C THR A 111 -11.82 -7.66 3.04
N LEU A 112 -11.77 -8.12 1.78
CA LEU A 112 -12.93 -8.51 0.99
C LEU A 112 -13.13 -10.04 0.95
N VAL A 113 -12.25 -10.80 1.60
CA VAL A 113 -12.34 -12.26 1.66
C VAL A 113 -13.27 -12.65 2.81
N THR A 114 -14.29 -13.46 2.50
CA THR A 114 -15.25 -13.97 3.48
C THR A 114 -15.22 -15.50 3.48
N TYR A 115 -15.31 -16.10 4.66
CA TYR A 115 -15.42 -17.54 4.84
C TYR A 115 -16.86 -17.90 5.19
N LEU A 116 -17.45 -18.81 4.42
CA LEU A 116 -18.78 -19.35 4.69
C LEU A 116 -18.64 -20.66 5.45
N THR A 117 -19.05 -20.68 6.71
CA THR A 117 -19.06 -21.88 7.56
C THR A 117 -20.48 -22.39 7.74
N ALA A 118 -20.66 -23.71 7.82
CA ALA A 118 -21.93 -24.28 8.21
C ALA A 118 -22.21 -24.04 9.70
N TRP A 119 -23.42 -23.61 10.03
CA TRP A 119 -23.90 -23.43 11.42
C TRP A 119 -24.29 -24.75 12.07
N VAL A 120 -24.63 -25.76 11.26
CA VAL A 120 -25.10 -27.07 11.70
C VAL A 120 -24.31 -28.20 11.07
N PRO A 121 -24.17 -29.34 11.76
CA PRO A 121 -23.64 -30.55 11.15
C PRO A 121 -24.63 -31.10 10.12
N GLY A 122 -24.09 -31.71 9.07
CA GLY A 122 -24.89 -32.29 8.01
C GLY A 122 -24.07 -33.03 6.95
N ARG A 123 -24.79 -33.63 6.00
CA ARG A 123 -24.25 -34.22 4.78
C ARG A 123 -24.47 -33.27 3.62
N ILE A 124 -23.45 -33.03 2.82
CA ILE A 124 -23.58 -32.30 1.56
C ILE A 124 -24.31 -33.20 0.56
N ASP A 125 -25.46 -32.74 0.07
CA ASP A 125 -26.22 -33.44 -0.97
C ASP A 125 -25.79 -32.98 -2.36
N ASP A 126 -25.70 -31.66 -2.58
CA ASP A 126 -25.25 -31.07 -3.85
C ASP A 126 -24.20 -29.97 -3.58
N LEU A 127 -23.14 -29.92 -4.39
CA LEU A 127 -22.13 -28.86 -4.37
C LEU A 127 -22.15 -28.11 -5.69
N TYR A 128 -22.61 -26.86 -5.67
CA TYR A 128 -22.74 -26.03 -6.88
C TYR A 128 -21.42 -25.33 -7.26
N VAL A 129 -20.55 -25.12 -6.27
CA VAL A 129 -19.21 -24.52 -6.45
C VAL A 129 -18.17 -25.55 -6.03
N ASP A 130 -17.63 -26.26 -7.01
CA ASP A 130 -16.79 -27.44 -6.84
C ASP A 130 -15.28 -27.19 -7.01
N PHE A 131 -14.88 -26.00 -7.46
CA PHE A 131 -13.46 -25.64 -7.61
C PHE A 131 -13.15 -24.17 -7.29
N THR A 132 -11.86 -23.89 -7.07
CA THR A 132 -11.37 -22.54 -6.77
C THR A 132 -11.27 -21.69 -8.04
N GLY A 133 -11.80 -20.46 -7.98
CA GLY A 133 -11.79 -19.51 -9.10
C GLY A 133 -13.11 -19.42 -9.87
N VAL A 134 -14.15 -20.18 -9.47
CA VAL A 134 -15.52 -19.95 -9.93
C VAL A 134 -15.96 -18.54 -9.52
N ARG A 135 -16.46 -17.77 -10.48
CA ARG A 135 -17.04 -16.46 -10.21
C ARG A 135 -18.45 -16.64 -9.67
N VAL A 136 -18.69 -16.16 -8.45
CA VAL A 136 -19.99 -16.20 -7.78
C VAL A 136 -20.50 -14.78 -7.53
N ARG A 137 -21.81 -14.62 -7.43
CA ARG A 137 -22.48 -13.38 -7.02
C ARG A 137 -23.20 -13.60 -5.68
N GLN A 138 -23.52 -12.51 -5.01
CA GLN A 138 -24.34 -12.57 -3.81
C GLN A 138 -25.69 -13.24 -4.11
N GLY A 139 -26.05 -14.22 -3.28
CA GLY A 139 -27.29 -14.99 -3.44
C GLY A 139 -27.17 -16.23 -4.31
N ASP A 140 -26.04 -16.46 -4.98
CA ASP A 140 -25.83 -17.71 -5.72
C ASP A 140 -25.82 -18.90 -4.75
N HIS A 141 -26.39 -20.04 -5.18
CA HIS A 141 -26.39 -21.26 -4.39
C HIS A 141 -24.98 -21.85 -4.35
N MET A 142 -24.43 -22.02 -3.15
CA MET A 142 -23.08 -22.58 -2.96
C MET A 142 -23.13 -24.10 -2.74
N VAL A 143 -24.01 -24.53 -1.82
CA VAL A 143 -24.13 -25.91 -1.39
C VAL A 143 -25.57 -26.21 -0.99
N LYS A 144 -26.00 -27.46 -1.16
CA LYS A 144 -27.21 -28.01 -0.56
C LYS A 144 -26.80 -28.98 0.55
N LEU A 145 -27.24 -28.69 1.77
CA LEU A 145 -26.86 -29.43 2.97
C LEU A 145 -28.09 -30.09 3.60
N TYR A 146 -28.01 -31.40 3.81
CA TYR A 146 -28.96 -32.15 4.62
C TYR A 146 -28.49 -32.18 6.08
N SER A 147 -29.32 -31.70 7.01
CA SER A 147 -29.03 -31.75 8.45
C SER A 147 -30.14 -32.48 9.22
N PRO A 148 -29.87 -33.66 9.80
CA PRO A 148 -30.82 -34.35 10.68
C PRO A 148 -31.24 -33.51 11.89
N GLU A 149 -30.34 -32.67 12.38
CA GLU A 149 -30.57 -31.81 13.54
C GLU A 149 -31.58 -30.71 13.21
N LEU A 150 -31.42 -30.05 12.06
CA LEU A 150 -32.40 -29.05 11.59
C LEU A 150 -33.78 -29.65 11.35
N ILE A 151 -33.84 -30.83 10.72
CA ILE A 151 -35.12 -31.51 10.47
C ILE A 151 -35.82 -31.86 11.79
N SER A 152 -35.06 -32.32 12.77
CA SER A 152 -35.60 -32.62 14.10
C SER A 152 -36.10 -31.37 14.81
N ALA A 153 -35.35 -30.26 14.73
CA ALA A 153 -35.77 -28.97 15.30
C ALA A 153 -37.01 -28.39 14.59
N GLN A 154 -37.12 -28.54 13.26
CA GLN A 154 -38.31 -28.15 12.52
C GLN A 154 -39.55 -28.96 12.95
N ALA A 155 -39.40 -30.28 13.10
CA ALA A 155 -40.48 -31.13 13.59
C ALA A 155 -40.94 -30.74 15.01
N GLU A 156 -40.01 -30.31 15.88
CA GLU A 156 -40.30 -29.80 17.21
C GLU A 156 -41.08 -28.47 17.16
N LEU A 157 -40.71 -27.55 16.26
CA LEU A 157 -41.45 -26.30 16.01
C LEU A 157 -42.89 -26.59 15.58
N ILE A 158 -43.08 -27.44 14.58
CA ILE A 158 -44.40 -27.80 14.04
C ILE A 158 -45.27 -28.41 15.15
N ARG A 159 -44.75 -29.37 15.92
CA ARG A 159 -45.48 -29.99 17.02
C ARG A 159 -45.86 -29.00 18.12
N SER A 160 -44.97 -28.06 18.43
CA SER A 160 -45.22 -27.04 19.46
C SER A 160 -46.29 -26.05 18.99
N TRP A 161 -46.31 -25.73 17.70
CA TRP A 161 -47.34 -24.90 17.08
C TRP A 161 -48.71 -25.60 17.08
N GLU A 162 -48.75 -26.88 16.70
CA GLU A 162 -49.99 -27.69 16.75
C GLU A 162 -50.52 -27.79 18.19
N ALA A 163 -49.66 -28.04 19.18
CA ALA A 163 -50.04 -28.11 20.59
C ALA A 163 -50.64 -26.80 21.09
N LEU A 164 -50.06 -25.65 20.71
CA LEU A 164 -50.60 -24.33 21.04
C LEU A 164 -51.99 -24.12 20.43
N GLN A 165 -52.17 -24.47 19.16
CA GLN A 165 -53.47 -24.37 18.47
C GLN A 165 -54.54 -25.23 19.16
N GLU A 166 -54.20 -26.45 19.58
CA GLU A 166 -55.13 -27.31 20.31
C GLU A 166 -55.45 -26.79 21.72
N ALA A 167 -54.45 -26.25 22.42
CA ALA A 167 -54.66 -25.64 23.74
C ALA A 167 -55.60 -24.44 23.64
N GLN A 168 -55.42 -23.59 22.62
CA GLN A 168 -56.29 -22.44 22.35
C GLN A 168 -57.74 -22.88 22.06
N LYS A 169 -57.95 -23.88 21.19
CA LYS A 169 -59.29 -24.43 20.90
C LYS A 169 -59.99 -25.01 22.14
N ARG A 170 -59.22 -25.68 23.02
CA ARG A 170 -59.74 -26.19 24.30
C ARG A 170 -60.16 -25.06 25.23
N LEU A 171 -59.38 -23.98 25.28
CA LEU A 171 -59.68 -22.80 26.08
C LEU A 171 -60.93 -22.05 25.57
N GLU A 172 -61.15 -21.99 24.26
CA GLU A 172 -62.38 -21.43 23.67
C GLU A 172 -63.64 -22.21 24.08
N THR A 173 -63.51 -23.53 24.24
CA THR A 173 -64.64 -24.40 24.64
C THR A 173 -64.92 -24.32 26.15
N SER A 174 -63.90 -24.06 26.97
CA SER A 174 -64.02 -23.98 28.43
C SER A 174 -62.98 -23.04 29.02
N SER A 175 -63.43 -21.96 29.66
CA SER A 175 -62.55 -21.01 30.34
C SER A 175 -62.21 -21.51 31.75
N SER A 176 -61.08 -22.20 31.89
CA SER A 176 -60.51 -22.58 33.20
C SER A 176 -59.08 -22.08 33.34
N GLU A 177 -58.68 -21.72 34.57
CA GLU A 177 -57.31 -21.28 34.90
C GLU A 177 -56.26 -22.34 34.50
N PHE A 178 -56.60 -23.62 34.66
CA PHE A 178 -55.75 -24.73 34.20
C PHE A 178 -55.50 -24.71 32.69
N LEU A 179 -56.53 -24.46 31.88
CA LEU A 179 -56.41 -24.38 30.42
C LEU A 179 -55.63 -23.14 29.97
N GLN A 180 -55.72 -22.03 30.72
CA GLN A 180 -54.86 -20.86 30.49
C GLN A 180 -53.39 -21.21 30.73
N GLY A 181 -53.07 -21.89 31.84
CA GLY A 181 -51.72 -22.38 32.09
C GLY A 181 -51.19 -23.29 30.98
N GLN A 182 -52.05 -24.15 30.42
CA GLN A 182 -51.66 -25.02 29.29
C GLN A 182 -51.34 -24.23 28.01
N VAL A 183 -52.06 -23.14 27.73
CA VAL A 183 -51.76 -22.24 26.60
C VAL A 183 -50.42 -21.54 26.82
N ASP A 184 -50.18 -21.01 28.02
CA ASP A 184 -48.92 -20.34 28.37
C ASP A 184 -47.72 -21.28 28.23
N ASP A 185 -47.84 -22.52 28.70
CA ASP A 185 -46.78 -23.53 28.58
C ASP A 185 -46.54 -23.93 27.12
N SER A 186 -47.60 -24.09 26.33
CA SER A 186 -47.48 -24.38 24.89
C SER A 186 -46.82 -23.23 24.13
N GLN A 187 -47.11 -21.99 24.53
CA GLN A 187 -46.48 -20.80 23.94
C GLN A 187 -44.98 -20.76 24.25
N ARG A 188 -44.57 -21.03 25.50
CA ARG A 188 -43.15 -21.11 25.88
C ARG A 188 -42.40 -22.20 25.12
N ASN A 189 -43.04 -23.35 24.88
CA ASN A 189 -42.45 -24.43 24.09
C ASN A 189 -42.25 -24.02 22.63
N LEU A 190 -43.24 -23.34 22.04
CA LEU A 190 -43.13 -22.79 20.68
C LEU A 190 -42.00 -21.76 20.57
N GLU A 191 -41.91 -20.84 21.53
CA GLU A 191 -40.83 -19.85 21.60
C GLU A 191 -39.45 -20.52 21.73
N SER A 192 -39.35 -21.57 22.55
CA SER A 192 -38.11 -22.34 22.72
C SER A 192 -37.70 -23.06 21.42
N ALA A 193 -38.66 -23.64 20.69
CA ALA A 193 -38.40 -24.28 19.41
C ALA A 193 -37.95 -23.28 18.33
N ARG A 194 -38.54 -22.07 18.30
CA ARG A 194 -38.09 -20.97 17.43
C ARG A 194 -36.66 -20.53 17.76
N GLU A 195 -36.37 -20.33 19.04
CA GLU A 195 -35.05 -19.91 19.50
C GLU A 195 -33.99 -20.96 19.16
N LYS A 196 -34.32 -22.25 19.28
CA LYS A 196 -33.44 -23.34 18.86
C LYS A 196 -33.06 -23.25 17.39
N LEU A 197 -34.02 -23.04 16.48
CA LEU A 197 -33.75 -22.86 15.06
C LEU A 197 -32.91 -21.61 14.76
N ARG A 198 -33.18 -20.51 15.48
CA ARG A 198 -32.40 -19.27 15.37
C ARG A 198 -30.94 -19.48 15.79
N LEU A 199 -30.71 -20.21 16.88
CA LEU A 199 -29.37 -20.57 17.36
C LEU A 199 -28.63 -21.50 16.39
N LEU A 200 -29.38 -22.32 15.64
CA LEU A 200 -28.86 -23.14 14.54
C LEU A 200 -28.61 -22.33 13.24
N GLY A 201 -28.76 -21.00 13.28
CA GLY A 201 -28.36 -20.09 12.21
C GLY A 201 -29.44 -19.79 11.17
N LEU A 202 -30.70 -20.18 11.41
CA LEU A 202 -31.80 -19.78 10.53
C LEU A 202 -32.18 -18.31 10.77
N THR A 203 -32.50 -17.63 9.69
CA THR A 203 -33.05 -16.27 9.72
C THR A 203 -34.51 -16.28 10.18
N GLN A 204 -35.01 -15.13 10.65
CA GLN A 204 -36.40 -15.03 11.11
C GLN A 204 -37.38 -15.33 9.96
N GLU A 205 -37.07 -14.85 8.76
CA GLU A 205 -37.84 -15.10 7.56
C GLU A 205 -37.95 -16.60 7.23
N GLN A 206 -36.87 -17.36 7.46
CA GLN A 206 -36.87 -18.82 7.24
C GLN A 206 -37.59 -19.62 8.34
N ILE A 207 -37.76 -19.05 9.53
CA ILE A 207 -38.49 -19.70 10.64
C ILE A 207 -39.99 -19.47 10.50
N ASP A 208 -40.39 -18.35 9.90
CA ASP A 208 -41.78 -17.95 9.72
C ASP A 208 -42.43 -18.53 8.45
N GLU A 209 -41.64 -19.11 7.54
CA GLU A 209 -42.08 -19.83 6.34
C GLU A 209 -42.63 -21.23 6.66
#